data_AF-A0A2V7RFV0-F1
#
_entry.id   AF-A0A2V7RFV0-F1
#
_cell.length_a   1.000
_cell.length_b   1.000
_cell.length_c   1.000
_cell.angle_alpha   90.00
_cell.angle_beta   90.00
_cell.angle_gamma   90.00
#
_symmetry.space_group_name_H-M   'P 1'
#
loop_
_entity.id
_entity.type
_entity.pdbx_description
1 polymer ?
#
loop_
_entity_poly.entity_id
_entity_poly.type
_entity_poly.pdbx_seq_one_letter_code
_entity_poly.pdbx_strand_id
1 'polypeptide(L)'
;LAAGREVITSPLLREIRLEPPRWIPLRLPIAAWDAMSHLQWSYRLRAGTEHEFVHRADAAAAWLEGIAGPSVRILAVTHGGFRRILAAKLLTRGWLASGDMASYANWSCWQFEFERALVTAEDADKKKS
;
A
#
# COMPACT_ATOMS: atom_id res chain seq x y z
N LEU A 1 -9.09 11.83 14.12
CA LEU A 1 -7.80 12.51 13.83
C LEU A 1 -7.44 13.36 15.05
N ALA A 2 -6.19 13.33 15.50
CA ALA A 2 -5.77 14.14 16.65
C ALA A 2 -5.75 15.62 16.26
N ALA A 3 -6.29 16.49 17.10
CA ALA A 3 -6.30 17.93 16.87
C ALA A 3 -4.86 18.47 16.70
N GLY A 4 -4.65 19.40 15.76
CA GLY A 4 -3.36 20.06 15.54
C GLY A 4 -2.33 19.28 14.71
N ARG A 5 -2.68 18.14 14.10
CA ARG A 5 -1.82 17.44 13.14
C ARG A 5 -2.10 17.93 11.71
N GLU A 6 -1.04 18.14 10.94
CA GLU A 6 -1.14 18.49 9.52
C GLU A 6 -1.84 17.37 8.73
N VAL A 7 -2.80 17.75 7.88
CA VAL A 7 -3.50 16.83 6.99
C VAL A 7 -3.05 17.11 5.57
N ILE A 8 -2.30 16.16 5.00
CA ILE A 8 -1.84 16.22 3.62
C ILE A 8 -2.74 15.33 2.78
N THR A 9 -3.31 15.88 1.71
CA THR A 9 -4.11 15.09 0.75
C THR A 9 -3.25 14.73 -0.46
N SER A 10 -3.36 13.50 -0.95
CA SER A 10 -2.60 13.05 -2.11
C SER A 10 -3.45 12.15 -3.01
N PRO A 11 -3.45 12.39 -4.34
CA PRO A 11 -4.14 11.53 -5.29
C PRO A 11 -3.53 10.12 -5.37
N LEU A 12 -2.31 9.93 -4.85
CA LEU A 12 -1.63 8.64 -4.78
C LEU A 12 -2.39 7.63 -3.92
N LEU A 13 -3.12 8.09 -2.89
CA LEU A 13 -3.83 7.24 -1.94
C LEU A 13 -5.29 6.94 -2.34
N ARG A 14 -5.72 7.33 -3.54
CA ARG A 14 -7.09 7.06 -4.03
C ARG A 14 -7.31 5.56 -4.26
N GLU A 15 -8.55 5.13 -4.18
CA GLU A 15 -8.92 3.73 -4.48
C GLU A 15 -8.52 3.34 -5.92
N ILE A 16 -8.34 2.04 -6.13
CA ILE A 16 -8.17 1.46 -7.45
C ILE A 16 -9.44 1.64 -8.28
N ARG A 17 -9.29 1.96 -9.56
CA ARG A 17 -10.41 1.91 -10.50
C ARG A 17 -10.60 0.48 -10.94
N LEU A 18 -11.64 -0.16 -10.41
CA LEU A 18 -12.12 -1.44 -10.91
C LEU A 18 -13.00 -1.16 -12.12
N GLU A 19 -12.48 -1.45 -13.31
CA GLU A 19 -13.33 -1.48 -14.49
C GLU A 19 -14.19 -2.74 -14.42
N PRO A 20 -15.53 -2.60 -14.41
CA PRO A 20 -16.41 -3.76 -14.45
C PRO A 20 -16.16 -4.53 -15.76
N PRO A 21 -16.16 -5.88 -15.73
CA PRO A 21 -16.04 -6.68 -16.94
C PRO A 21 -17.19 -6.34 -17.92
N ARG A 22 -16.88 -5.57 -18.97
CA ARG A 22 -17.86 -5.13 -19.99
C ARG A 22 -18.23 -6.22 -20.99
N TRP A 23 -17.48 -7.33 -20.99
CA TRP A 23 -17.65 -8.45 -21.91
C TRP A 23 -18.73 -9.45 -21.48
N ILE A 24 -19.39 -9.23 -20.33
CA ILE A 24 -20.47 -10.09 -19.83
C ILE A 24 -21.81 -9.44 -20.19
N PRO A 25 -22.57 -9.99 -21.14
CA PRO A 25 -23.86 -9.41 -21.55
C PRO A 25 -25.00 -9.73 -20.57
N LEU A 26 -24.70 -10.28 -19.39
CA LEU A 26 -25.67 -10.77 -18.42
C LEU A 26 -25.77 -9.86 -17.20
N ARG A 27 -27.00 -9.69 -16.68
CA ARG A 27 -27.24 -9.05 -15.39
C ARG A 27 -26.94 -10.04 -14.28
N LEU A 28 -25.72 -9.99 -13.75
CA LEU A 28 -25.33 -10.81 -12.60
C LEU A 28 -25.82 -10.21 -11.29
N PRO A 29 -26.17 -11.03 -10.28
CA PRO A 29 -26.38 -10.56 -8.91
C PRO A 29 -25.14 -9.85 -8.37
N ILE A 30 -25.33 -8.91 -7.43
CA ILE A 30 -24.23 -8.11 -6.87
C ILE A 30 -23.10 -8.97 -6.26
N ALA A 31 -23.45 -10.08 -5.62
CA ALA A 31 -22.48 -11.02 -5.05
C ALA A 31 -21.59 -11.68 -6.13
N ALA A 32 -22.15 -11.94 -7.32
CA ALA A 32 -21.37 -12.49 -8.43
C ALA A 32 -20.43 -11.42 -9.02
N TRP A 33 -20.87 -10.17 -9.13
CA TRP A 33 -19.99 -9.05 -9.52
C TRP A 33 -18.83 -8.86 -8.55
N ASP A 34 -19.10 -8.97 -7.25
CA ASP A 34 -18.08 -8.86 -6.20
C ASP A 34 -17.03 -9.98 -6.31
N ALA A 35 -17.50 -11.24 -6.40
CA ALA A 35 -16.62 -12.40 -6.58
C ALA A 35 -15.76 -12.31 -7.85
N MET A 36 -16.36 -11.90 -8.98
CA MET A 36 -15.63 -11.72 -10.23
C MET A 36 -14.58 -10.61 -10.15
N SER A 37 -14.93 -9.49 -9.49
CA SER A 37 -14.00 -8.38 -9.28
C SER A 37 -12.80 -8.83 -8.43
N HIS A 38 -13.04 -9.59 -7.35
CA HIS A 38 -12.00 -10.17 -6.51
C HIS A 38 -11.12 -11.18 -7.27
N LEU A 39 -11.71 -12.02 -8.11
CA LEU A 39 -10.98 -13.02 -8.90
C LEU A 39 -10.10 -12.35 -9.96
N GLN A 40 -10.66 -11.43 -10.73
CA GLN A 40 -9.94 -10.65 -11.75
C GLN A 40 -8.77 -9.90 -11.12
N TRP A 41 -8.97 -9.33 -9.93
CA TRP A 41 -7.93 -8.58 -9.22
C TRP A 41 -6.82 -9.49 -8.66
N SER A 42 -7.19 -10.61 -8.04
CA SER A 42 -6.23 -11.61 -7.55
C SER A 42 -5.38 -12.18 -8.68
N TYR A 43 -6.00 -12.42 -9.83
CA TYR A 43 -5.30 -12.83 -11.04
C TYR A 43 -4.31 -11.75 -11.52
N ARG A 44 -4.76 -10.49 -11.63
CA ARG A 44 -3.91 -9.37 -12.09
C ARG A 44 -2.70 -9.13 -11.20
N LEU A 45 -2.87 -9.25 -9.87
CA LEU A 45 -1.75 -9.17 -8.93
C LEU A 45 -0.77 -10.33 -9.11
N ARG A 46 -1.27 -11.56 -9.29
CA ARG A 46 -0.43 -12.75 -9.47
C ARG A 46 0.29 -12.76 -10.82
N ALA A 47 -0.35 -12.25 -11.87
CA ALA A 47 0.19 -12.24 -13.23
C ALA A 47 1.36 -11.26 -13.42
N GLY A 48 1.64 -10.38 -12.43
CA GLY A 48 2.74 -9.42 -12.51
C GLY A 48 2.59 -8.41 -13.65
N THR A 49 1.39 -8.30 -14.24
CA THR A 49 1.12 -7.36 -15.33
C THR A 49 1.32 -5.93 -14.84
N GLU A 50 2.07 -5.15 -15.63
CA GLU A 50 2.24 -3.72 -15.44
C GLU A 50 0.86 -3.04 -15.39
N HIS A 51 0.53 -2.49 -14.23
CA HIS A 51 -0.74 -1.83 -14.00
C HIS A 51 -0.52 -0.47 -13.32
N GLU A 52 -1.27 0.54 -13.76
CA GLU A 52 -1.21 1.90 -13.22
C GLU A 52 -1.28 1.94 -11.69
N PHE A 53 -2.18 1.14 -11.09
CA PHE A 53 -2.35 1.11 -9.64
C PHE A 53 -1.17 0.49 -8.89
N VAL A 54 -0.40 -0.41 -9.52
CA VAL A 54 0.82 -0.99 -8.92
C VAL A 54 1.94 0.05 -8.92
N HIS A 55 2.12 0.76 -10.04
CA HIS A 55 3.05 1.89 -10.15
C HIS A 55 2.69 3.00 -9.17
N ARG A 56 1.40 3.33 -9.06
CA ARG A 56 0.90 4.31 -8.10
C ARG A 56 1.11 3.86 -6.65
N ALA A 57 0.93 2.58 -6.34
CA ALA A 57 1.21 2.06 -5.01
C ALA A 57 2.70 2.12 -4.66
N ASP A 58 3.59 1.87 -5.63
CA ASP A 58 5.03 2.02 -5.42
C ASP A 58 5.43 3.49 -5.21
N ALA A 59 4.88 4.39 -6.04
CA ALA A 59 5.06 5.84 -5.86
C ALA A 59 4.50 6.34 -4.52
N ALA A 60 3.36 5.81 -4.08
CA ALA A 60 2.77 6.11 -2.77
C ALA A 60 3.68 5.63 -1.62
N ALA A 61 4.25 4.43 -1.73
CA ALA A 61 5.18 3.90 -0.72
C ALA A 61 6.46 4.77 -0.64
N ALA A 62 7.06 5.11 -1.77
CA ALA A 62 8.22 6.00 -1.82
C ALA A 62 7.93 7.39 -1.26
N TRP A 63 6.75 7.94 -1.56
CA TRP A 63 6.31 9.22 -1.02
C TRP A 63 6.11 9.17 0.50
N LEU A 64 5.49 8.11 1.02
CA LEU A 64 5.33 7.92 2.47
C LEU A 64 6.69 7.76 3.18
N GLU A 65 7.63 7.02 2.59
CA GLU A 65 9.02 6.91 3.08
C GLU A 65 9.73 8.27 3.11
N GLY A 66 9.54 9.09 2.07
CA GLY A 66 10.14 10.42 2.01
C GLY A 66 9.63 11.37 3.10
N ILE A 67 8.39 11.18 3.55
CA ILE A 67 7.80 11.95 4.66
C ILE A 67 8.14 11.29 6.02
N ALA A 68 8.34 9.97 6.04
CA ALA A 68 8.68 9.21 7.24
C ALA A 68 10.13 9.49 7.66
N GLY A 69 10.32 10.55 8.44
CA GLY A 69 11.56 10.75 9.18
C GLY A 69 11.76 9.70 10.30
N PRO A 70 12.95 9.60 10.91
CA PRO A 70 13.30 8.55 11.90
C PRO A 70 12.36 8.45 13.11
N SER A 71 11.69 9.54 13.47
CA SER A 71 10.83 9.62 14.65
C SER A 71 9.37 9.98 14.32
N VAL A 72 8.98 9.91 13.04
CA VAL A 72 7.66 10.36 12.58
C VAL A 72 6.73 9.17 12.40
N ARG A 73 5.60 9.18 13.13
CA ARG A 73 4.48 8.28 12.85
C ARG A 73 3.53 8.93 11.87
N ILE A 74 3.25 8.24 10.76
CA ILE A 74 2.32 8.68 9.73
C ILE A 74 1.07 7.82 9.79
N LEU A 75 -0.10 8.46 9.74
CA LEU A 75 -1.37 7.78 9.51
C LEU A 75 -1.80 8.02 8.06
N ALA A 76 -1.65 7.01 7.21
CA ALA A 76 -2.16 7.04 5.85
C ALA A 76 -3.60 6.51 5.82
N VAL A 77 -4.55 7.34 5.40
CA VAL A 77 -5.95 6.94 5.19
C VAL A 77 -6.16 6.64 3.71
N THR A 78 -6.59 5.43 3.41
CA THR A 78 -6.88 4.97 2.04
C THR A 78 -8.01 3.94 2.06
N HIS A 79 -8.29 3.34 0.91
CA HIS A 79 -9.37 2.40 0.70
C HIS A 79 -8.86 0.95 0.67
N GLY A 80 -9.77 -0.01 0.88
CA GLY A 80 -9.42 -1.41 1.13
C GLY A 80 -8.65 -2.09 -0.01
N GLY A 81 -9.01 -1.81 -1.27
CA GLY A 81 -8.34 -2.40 -2.43
C GLY A 81 -6.91 -1.91 -2.55
N PHE A 82 -6.73 -0.59 -2.57
CA PHE A 82 -5.42 0.04 -2.68
C PHE A 82 -4.52 -0.24 -1.47
N ARG A 83 -5.08 -0.29 -0.25
CA ARG A 83 -4.33 -0.61 0.99
C ARG A 83 -3.54 -1.91 0.87
N ARG A 84 -4.12 -2.94 0.25
CA ARG A 84 -3.47 -4.26 0.09
C ARG A 84 -2.25 -4.19 -0.82
N ILE A 85 -2.34 -3.41 -1.89
CA ILE A 85 -1.24 -3.24 -2.86
C ILE A 85 -0.14 -2.39 -2.23
N LEU A 86 -0.52 -1.30 -1.55
CA LEU A 86 0.42 -0.46 -0.83
C LEU A 86 1.17 -1.24 0.25
N ALA A 87 0.46 -2.05 1.05
CA ALA A 87 1.08 -2.93 2.04
C ALA A 87 2.10 -3.88 1.40
N ALA A 88 1.74 -4.55 0.30
CA ALA A 88 2.68 -5.40 -0.43
C ALA A 88 3.93 -4.63 -0.87
N LYS A 89 3.77 -3.39 -1.35
CA LYS A 89 4.91 -2.53 -1.74
C LYS A 89 5.78 -2.15 -0.54
N LEU A 90 5.20 -1.76 0.58
CA LEU A 90 5.95 -1.47 1.82
C LEU A 90 6.76 -2.70 2.26
N LEU A 91 6.15 -3.89 2.28
CA LEU A 91 6.84 -5.13 2.61
C LEU A 91 8.01 -5.42 1.65
N THR A 92 7.83 -5.23 0.34
CA THR A 92 8.94 -5.41 -0.64
C THR A 92 10.07 -4.40 -0.48
N ARG A 93 9.81 -3.26 0.17
CA ARG A 93 10.80 -2.20 0.44
C ARG A 93 11.46 -2.36 1.81
N GLY A 94 11.18 -3.46 2.52
CA GLY A 94 11.82 -3.80 3.79
C GLY A 94 11.06 -3.32 5.03
N TRP A 95 9.85 -2.78 4.88
CA TRP A 95 8.98 -2.54 6.04
C TRP A 95 8.49 -3.86 6.61
N LEU A 96 8.34 -3.90 7.93
CA LEU A 96 7.81 -5.03 8.67
C LEU A 96 6.39 -4.73 9.11
N ALA A 97 5.48 -5.66 8.91
CA ALA A 97 4.14 -5.55 9.47
C ALA A 97 4.19 -5.74 10.99
N SER A 98 3.63 -4.79 11.72
CA SER A 98 3.48 -4.84 13.18
C SER A 98 2.01 -5.07 13.51
N GLY A 99 1.70 -6.13 14.27
CA GLY A 99 0.34 -6.49 14.65
C GLY A 99 -0.46 -7.26 13.60
N ASP A 100 -1.78 -7.33 13.81
CA ASP A 100 -2.66 -8.19 13.02
C ASP A 100 -3.17 -7.50 11.74
N MET A 101 -2.72 -8.01 10.58
CA MET A 101 -3.18 -7.58 9.27
C MET A 101 -4.47 -8.29 8.80
N ALA A 102 -5.06 -9.16 9.63
CA ALA A 102 -6.17 -10.01 9.19
C ALA A 102 -7.51 -9.28 9.01
N SER A 103 -7.66 -8.06 9.55
CA SER A 103 -8.94 -7.35 9.48
C SER A 103 -9.14 -6.62 8.15
N TYR A 104 -10.04 -7.16 7.33
CA TYR A 104 -10.56 -6.54 6.11
C TYR A 104 -11.82 -5.67 6.36
N ALA A 105 -12.19 -5.46 7.63
CA ALA A 105 -13.30 -4.58 7.97
C ALA A 105 -13.03 -3.13 7.57
N ASN A 106 -14.11 -2.37 7.32
CA ASN A 106 -14.02 -0.93 7.16
C ASN A 106 -13.40 -0.30 8.41
N TRP A 107 -12.57 0.72 8.22
CA TRP A 107 -11.88 1.43 9.31
C TRP A 107 -10.89 0.58 10.13
N SER A 108 -10.36 -0.52 9.55
CA SER A 108 -9.23 -1.23 10.15
C SER A 108 -7.90 -0.50 9.89
N CYS A 109 -6.96 -0.64 10.82
CA CYS A 109 -5.62 -0.05 10.74
C CYS A 109 -4.58 -1.16 10.62
N TRP A 110 -3.65 -1.01 9.68
CA TRP A 110 -2.47 -1.87 9.53
C TRP A 110 -1.24 -1.04 9.86
N GLN A 111 -0.34 -1.60 10.67
CA GLN A 111 0.86 -0.90 11.12
C GLN A 111 2.08 -1.51 10.46
N PHE A 112 3.00 -0.62 10.06
CA PHE A 112 4.26 -0.99 9.44
C PHE A 112 5.37 -0.22 10.14
N GLU A 113 6.46 -0.93 10.41
CA GLU A 113 7.66 -0.39 11.04
C GLU A 113 8.85 -0.62 10.12
N PHE A 114 9.73 0.37 10.04
CA PHE A 114 10.96 0.25 9.27
C PHE A 114 12.13 0.38 10.23
N GLU A 115 12.80 -0.73 10.50
CA GLU A 115 14.06 -0.70 11.23
C GLU A 115 15.15 -0.26 10.26
N ARG A 116 15.35 1.05 10.16
CA ARG A 116 16.48 1.56 9.39
C ARG A 116 17.73 1.23 10.17
N ALA A 117 18.44 0.17 9.76
CA ALA A 117 19.75 -0.14 10.27
C ALA A 117 20.59 1.15 10.25
N LEU A 118 21.04 1.57 11.42
CA LEU A 118 22.04 2.62 11.53
C LEU A 118 23.27 2.09 10.81
N VAL A 119 23.46 2.51 9.55
CA VAL A 119 24.79 2.53 8.98
C VAL A 119 25.52 3.60 9.77
N THR A 120 26.09 3.20 10.90
CA THR A 120 27.05 4.01 11.63
C THR A 120 28.15 4.35 10.64
N ALA A 121 28.56 5.61 10.64
CA ALA A 121 29.58 6.16 9.75
C ALA A 121 30.98 5.50 9.90
N GLU A 122 31.10 4.40 10.65
CA GLU A 122 32.35 3.67 10.89
C GLU A 122 32.75 2.75 9.72
N ASP A 123 31.82 2.34 8.84
CA ASP A 123 32.15 1.47 7.70
C ASP A 123 32.66 2.23 6.46
N ALA A 124 32.56 3.56 6.46
CA ALA A 124 33.08 4.40 5.38
C ALA A 124 34.60 4.65 5.49
N ASP A 125 35.18 4.46 6.68
CA ASP A 125 36.60 4.77 6.94
C ASP A 125 37.53 3.56 6.74
N LYS A 126 37.01 2.32 6.83
CA LYS A 126 37.81 1.10 6.61
C LYS A 126 38.12 0.75 5.15
N LYS A 127 37.60 1.50 4.17
CA LYS A 127 37.89 1.31 2.74
C LYS A 127 39.01 2.23 2.20
N LYS A 128 39.69 2.99 3.06
CA LYS A 128 40.80 3.88 2.68
C LYS A 128 42.17 3.50 3.24
N SER A 129 42.31 2.36 3.92
CA SER A 129 43.61 1.89 4.43
C SER A 129 44.09 0.62 3.74
#